data_AF-A0A3N1DA30-F1
#
_entry.id   AF-A0A3N1DA30-F1
#
_cell.length_a   1.000
_cell.length_b   1.000
_cell.length_c   1.000
_cell.angle_alpha   90.00
_cell.angle_beta   90.00
_cell.angle_gamma   90.00
#
_symmetry.space_group_name_H-M   'P 1'
#
loop_
_entity.id
_entity.type
_entity.pdbx_description
1 polymer ?
#
loop_
_entity_poly.entity_id
_entity_poly.type
_entity_poly.pdbx_seq_one_letter_code
_entity_poly.pdbx_strand_id
1 'polypeptide(L)'
;MEFDVTIEIPKGSRNKYEVDHETGRIRLDRLLFTSTQYPTDYGFVEGTLGEDGDPLDALVLLQESTFPGCLILCRTVGMFRMTDEAGGDDKLLCVPATDPRFSHVRDITDVAEFDRLEIQHFFEVYKDLEPGKSVEGANWVGRVEAEEEIVRSRKRAEEHGH
;
A
#
# COMPACT_ATOMS: atom_id res chain seq x y z
N MET A 1 -7.95 -8.06 -11.89
CA MET A 1 -8.81 -6.86 -11.70
C MET A 1 -7.96 -5.61 -11.90
N GLU A 2 -8.52 -4.52 -12.45
CA GLU A 2 -7.83 -3.22 -12.58
C GLU A 2 -8.52 -2.16 -11.73
N PHE A 3 -7.74 -1.20 -11.22
CA PHE A 3 -8.20 -0.12 -10.33
C PHE A 3 -7.18 1.01 -10.27
N ASP A 4 -7.62 2.20 -9.91
CA ASP A 4 -6.73 3.35 -9.73
C ASP A 4 -6.15 3.37 -8.31
N VAL A 5 -4.86 3.68 -8.24
CA VAL A 5 -4.12 3.95 -6.99
C VAL A 5 -3.64 5.39 -7.02
N THR A 6 -3.96 6.15 -5.98
CA THR A 6 -3.39 7.48 -5.74
C THR A 6 -2.13 7.33 -4.91
N ILE A 7 -1.00 7.78 -5.44
CA ILE A 7 0.29 7.72 -4.74
C ILE A 7 0.39 8.87 -3.74
N GLU A 8 0.71 8.55 -2.50
CA GLU A 8 0.98 9.52 -1.45
C GLU A 8 2.49 9.70 -1.23
N ILE A 9 3.23 8.59 -1.26
CA ILE A 9 4.63 8.54 -0.84
C ILE A 9 5.45 7.87 -1.95
N PRO A 10 6.26 8.64 -2.70
CA PRO A 10 7.16 8.08 -3.69
C PRO A 10 8.25 7.22 -3.04
N LYS A 11 8.69 6.17 -3.74
CA LYS A 11 9.82 5.32 -3.34
C LYS A 11 11.04 6.17 -2.94
N GLY A 12 11.68 5.78 -1.84
CA GLY A 12 12.86 6.46 -1.29
C GLY A 12 12.53 7.67 -0.42
N SER A 13 11.26 8.06 -0.28
CA SER A 13 10.88 9.12 0.65
C SER A 13 10.96 8.64 2.10
N ARG A 14 11.46 9.53 2.97
CA ARG A 14 11.35 9.43 4.43
C ARG A 14 10.25 10.34 5.00
N ASN A 15 9.73 11.26 4.19
CA ASN A 15 8.53 12.00 4.53
C ASN A 15 7.32 11.09 4.29
N LYS A 16 6.54 10.84 5.33
CA LYS A 16 5.23 10.21 5.25
C LYS A 16 4.21 11.30 4.92
N TYR A 17 3.78 11.32 3.68
CA TYR A 17 2.64 12.12 3.23
C TYR A 17 1.36 11.30 3.37
N GLU A 18 0.23 11.99 3.40
CA GLU A 18 -1.11 11.42 3.35
C GLU A 18 -2.03 12.36 2.57
N VAL A 19 -3.07 11.81 1.97
CA VAL A 19 -4.20 12.57 1.44
C VAL A 19 -5.18 12.81 2.57
N ASP A 20 -5.51 14.08 2.78
CA ASP A 20 -6.66 14.46 3.58
C ASP A 20 -7.93 14.12 2.77
N HIS A 21 -8.59 13.00 3.10
CA HIS A 21 -9.71 12.46 2.31
C HIS A 21 -10.96 13.36 2.28
N GLU A 22 -11.09 14.32 3.21
CA GLU A 22 -12.17 15.31 3.17
C GLU A 22 -11.91 16.40 2.12
N THR A 23 -10.64 16.78 1.94
CA THR A 23 -10.26 17.93 1.11
C THR A 23 -9.54 17.56 -0.19
N GLY A 24 -9.07 16.32 -0.32
CA GLY A 24 -8.22 15.83 -1.42
C GLY A 24 -6.81 16.43 -1.42
N ARG A 25 -6.35 17.01 -0.32
CA ARG A 25 -5.06 17.72 -0.24
C ARG A 25 -3.97 16.80 0.31
N ILE A 26 -2.77 16.87 -0.29
CA ILE A 26 -1.58 16.22 0.26
C ILE A 26 -1.11 16.97 1.51
N ARG A 27 -0.95 16.24 2.60
CA ARG A 27 -0.47 16.70 3.90
C ARG A 27 0.82 15.94 4.24
N LEU A 28 1.78 16.63 4.83
CA LEU A 28 2.91 15.97 5.49
C LEU A 28 2.43 15.57 6.89
N ASP A 29 2.28 14.28 7.12
CA ASP A 29 1.98 13.72 8.45
C ASP A 29 3.22 13.85 9.34
N ARG A 30 4.33 13.20 8.93
CA ARG A 30 5.61 13.25 9.66
C ARG A 30 6.81 12.86 8.82
N LEU A 31 8.00 13.14 9.35
CA LEU A 31 9.23 12.44 8.95
C LEU A 31 9.33 11.15 9.75
N LEU A 32 9.66 10.02 9.11
CA LEU A 32 9.82 8.75 9.83
C LEU A 32 10.89 8.84 10.93
N PHE A 33 10.59 8.26 12.10
CA PHE A 33 11.44 8.32 13.28
C PHE A 33 12.69 7.44 13.13
N THR A 34 12.56 6.35 12.38
CA THR A 34 13.68 5.48 11.98
C THR A 34 14.40 6.02 10.75
N SER A 35 15.63 5.55 10.51
CA SER A 35 16.40 5.89 9.31
C SER A 35 16.01 5.02 8.10
N THR A 36 14.72 4.76 7.94
CA THR A 36 14.14 3.98 6.84
C THR A 36 13.58 4.91 5.76
N GLN A 37 13.28 4.34 4.60
CA GLN A 37 12.61 5.00 3.48
C GLN A 37 11.62 4.02 2.85
N TYR A 38 10.53 4.54 2.28
CA TYR A 38 9.52 3.69 1.64
C TYR A 38 10.16 2.90 0.47
N PRO A 39 10.02 1.56 0.43
CA PRO A 39 10.71 0.70 -0.54
C PRO A 39 10.06 0.72 -1.94
N THR A 40 8.80 1.13 -2.01
CA THR A 40 8.00 1.27 -3.24
C THR A 40 7.26 2.61 -3.22
N ASP A 41 6.64 2.97 -4.33
CA ASP A 41 5.60 3.98 -4.28
C ASP A 41 4.44 3.42 -3.45
N TYR A 42 3.88 4.24 -2.58
CA TYR A 42 2.84 3.87 -1.63
C TYR A 42 1.69 4.89 -1.67
N GLY A 43 0.48 4.39 -1.49
CA GLY A 43 -0.73 5.20 -1.34
C GLY A 43 -1.93 4.28 -1.18
N PHE A 44 -3.06 4.62 -1.78
CA PHE A 44 -4.31 3.89 -1.55
C PHE A 44 -5.13 3.65 -2.82
N VAL A 45 -6.05 2.68 -2.76
CA VAL A 45 -6.99 2.36 -3.83
C VAL A 45 -8.21 3.28 -3.78
N GLU A 46 -8.51 3.93 -4.89
CA GLU A 46 -9.67 4.81 -5.02
C GLU A 46 -11.00 4.07 -4.83
N GLY A 47 -11.93 4.69 -4.08
CA GLY A 47 -13.26 4.15 -3.82
C GLY A 47 -13.27 2.89 -2.96
N THR A 48 -12.40 2.82 -1.95
CA THR A 48 -12.33 1.70 -1.01
C THR A 48 -12.34 2.17 0.44
N LEU A 49 -12.75 1.28 1.36
CA LEU A 49 -12.72 1.48 2.80
C LEU A 49 -12.19 0.22 3.49
N GLY A 50 -11.06 0.33 4.16
CA GLY A 50 -10.41 -0.70 4.97
C GLY A 50 -11.14 -1.01 6.27
N GLU A 51 -10.56 -1.90 7.08
CA GLU A 51 -11.11 -2.24 8.41
C GLU A 51 -10.72 -1.23 9.50
N ASP A 52 -9.63 -0.48 9.27
CA ASP A 52 -9.12 0.61 10.09
C ASP A 52 -9.87 1.94 9.89
N GLY A 53 -10.69 2.03 8.84
CA GLY A 53 -11.48 3.21 8.49
C GLY A 53 -10.84 4.11 7.45
N ASP A 54 -9.64 3.77 6.96
CA ASP A 54 -8.96 4.47 5.86
C ASP A 54 -9.14 3.71 4.54
N PRO A 55 -8.90 4.32 3.37
CA PRO A 55 -8.90 3.58 2.11
C PRO A 55 -7.85 2.46 2.09
N LEU A 56 -8.11 1.40 1.31
CA LEU A 56 -7.22 0.24 1.26
C LEU A 56 -5.84 0.61 0.70
N ASP A 57 -4.80 0.35 1.48
CA ASP A 57 -3.41 0.63 1.14
C ASP A 57 -2.90 -0.16 -0.07
N ALA A 58 -2.00 0.46 -0.83
CA ALA A 58 -1.35 -0.11 -2.00
C ALA A 58 0.12 0.29 -2.13
N LEU A 59 0.95 -0.71 -2.40
CA LEU A 59 2.35 -0.62 -2.80
C LEU A 59 2.44 -0.82 -4.30
N VAL A 60 3.06 0.09 -5.05
CA VAL A 60 3.19 -0.01 -6.51
C VAL A 60 4.66 -0.20 -6.90
N LEU A 61 4.96 -1.35 -7.52
CA LEU A 61 6.29 -1.62 -8.06
C LEU A 61 6.50 -0.82 -9.35
N LEU A 62 7.51 0.05 -9.35
CA LEU A 62 7.89 0.90 -10.47
C LEU A 62 9.40 0.91 -10.66
N GLN A 63 9.86 1.24 -11.87
CA GLN A 63 11.28 1.44 -12.15
C GLN A 63 11.80 2.79 -11.65
N GLU A 64 10.96 3.83 -11.73
CA GLU A 64 11.23 5.18 -11.24
C GLU A 64 10.06 5.63 -10.39
N SER A 65 10.34 6.39 -9.33
CA SER A 65 9.31 6.90 -8.42
C SER A 65 8.47 7.99 -9.09
N THR A 66 7.22 8.11 -8.64
CA THR A 66 6.31 9.17 -9.11
C THR A 66 6.39 10.41 -8.22
N PHE A 67 5.25 11.04 -7.96
CA PHE A 67 5.08 12.21 -7.12
C PHE A 67 3.75 12.10 -6.33
N PRO A 68 3.63 12.74 -5.15
CA PRO A 68 2.38 12.70 -4.37
C PRO A 68 1.19 13.26 -5.17
N GLY A 69 0.08 12.54 -5.17
CA GLY A 69 -1.13 12.81 -5.95
C GLY A 69 -1.13 12.22 -7.36
N CYS A 70 -0.10 11.46 -7.76
CA CYS A 70 -0.08 10.77 -9.04
C CYS A 70 -1.06 9.59 -9.04
N LEU A 71 -1.93 9.50 -10.06
CA LEU A 71 -2.82 8.36 -10.28
C LEU A 71 -2.15 7.32 -11.19
N ILE A 72 -2.21 6.05 -10.79
CA ILE A 72 -1.72 4.92 -11.57
C ILE A 72 -2.82 3.88 -11.71
N LEU A 73 -3.16 3.53 -12.96
CA LEU A 73 -3.99 2.37 -13.24
C LEU A 73 -3.19 1.09 -12.96
N CYS A 74 -3.61 0.37 -11.94
CA CYS A 74 -2.91 -0.75 -11.35
C CYS A 74 -3.70 -2.06 -11.46
N ARG A 75 -2.97 -3.15 -11.27
CA ARG A 75 -3.53 -4.46 -10.92
C ARG A 75 -2.73 -5.05 -9.76
N THR A 76 -3.40 -5.75 -8.85
CA THR A 76 -2.72 -6.45 -7.75
C THR A 76 -2.09 -7.76 -8.21
N VAL A 77 -0.97 -8.11 -7.58
CA VAL A 77 -0.30 -9.41 -7.70
C VAL A 77 -0.26 -10.15 -6.36
N GLY A 78 -0.62 -9.51 -5.26
CA GLY A 78 -0.61 -10.10 -3.93
C GLY A 78 -0.96 -9.07 -2.86
N MET A 79 -0.86 -9.45 -1.61
CA MET A 79 -1.12 -8.56 -0.48
C MET A 79 -0.20 -8.91 0.68
N PHE A 80 0.33 -7.89 1.32
CA PHE A 80 1.06 -7.99 2.57
C PHE A 80 0.06 -7.82 3.72
N ARG A 81 -0.01 -8.80 4.60
CA ARG A 81 -0.87 -8.77 5.78
C ARG A 81 -0.05 -8.48 7.02
N MET A 82 -0.53 -7.54 7.81
CA MET A 82 0.03 -7.19 9.10
C MET A 82 -1.06 -6.68 10.03
N THR A 83 -0.77 -6.67 11.33
CA THR A 83 -1.60 -6.05 12.36
C THR A 83 -0.77 -5.02 13.08
N ASP A 84 -1.29 -3.82 13.25
CA ASP A 84 -0.69 -2.79 14.08
C ASP A 84 -1.57 -2.48 15.31
N GLU A 85 -1.24 -1.42 16.04
CA GLU A 85 -2.03 -1.03 17.22
C GLU A 85 -3.48 -0.62 16.95
N ALA A 86 -3.84 -0.31 15.69
CA ALA A 86 -5.19 0.10 15.28
C ALA A 86 -6.03 -1.07 14.72
N GLY A 87 -5.41 -2.17 14.31
CA GLY A 87 -6.10 -3.35 13.80
C GLY A 87 -5.36 -4.01 12.63
N GLY A 88 -6.12 -4.67 11.75
CA GLY A 88 -5.58 -5.23 10.51
C GLY A 88 -5.18 -4.11 9.55
N ASP A 89 -3.96 -4.18 9.03
CA ASP A 89 -3.31 -3.14 8.23
C ASP A 89 -2.79 -3.75 6.90
N ASP A 90 -3.72 -4.26 6.10
CA ASP A 90 -3.43 -4.99 4.86
C ASP A 90 -3.01 -4.03 3.72
N LYS A 91 -1.95 -4.39 2.99
CA LYS A 91 -1.40 -3.58 1.88
C LYS A 91 -1.34 -4.40 0.60
N LEU A 92 -2.03 -3.95 -0.44
CA LEU A 92 -1.93 -4.59 -1.75
C LEU A 92 -0.54 -4.39 -2.33
N LEU A 93 -0.01 -5.41 -3.02
CA LEU A 93 1.16 -5.25 -3.88
C LEU A 93 0.71 -5.22 -5.34
N CYS A 94 1.01 -4.12 -6.02
CA CYS A 94 0.50 -3.77 -7.32
C CYS A 94 1.62 -3.54 -8.34
N VAL A 95 1.24 -3.65 -9.60
CA VAL A 95 2.03 -3.25 -10.76
C VAL A 95 1.16 -2.44 -11.72
N PRO A 96 1.73 -1.56 -12.56
CA PRO A 96 0.97 -0.85 -13.58
C PRO A 96 0.25 -1.83 -14.52
N ALA A 97 -1.06 -1.63 -14.73
CA ALA A 97 -1.87 -2.55 -15.53
C ALA A 97 -1.47 -2.53 -17.02
N THR A 98 -1.05 -1.37 -17.51
CA THR A 98 -0.80 -1.12 -18.94
C THR A 98 0.64 -1.36 -19.37
N ASP A 99 1.56 -1.63 -18.43
CA ASP A 99 2.99 -1.77 -18.73
C ASP A 99 3.36 -3.22 -19.09
N PRO A 100 3.73 -3.51 -20.36
CA PRO A 100 4.06 -4.87 -20.78
C PRO A 100 5.31 -5.43 -20.10
N ARG A 101 6.19 -4.58 -19.53
CA ARG A 101 7.36 -5.03 -18.74
C ARG A 101 6.93 -5.85 -17.54
N PHE A 102 5.76 -5.59 -16.96
CA PHE A 102 5.21 -6.33 -15.82
C PHE A 102 4.31 -7.52 -16.22
N SER A 103 4.12 -7.81 -17.51
CA SER A 103 3.19 -8.86 -17.99
C SER A 103 3.46 -10.28 -17.45
N HIS A 104 4.69 -10.54 -17.01
CA HIS A 104 5.14 -11.79 -16.41
C HIS A 104 4.87 -11.86 -14.90
N VAL A 105 4.68 -10.72 -14.22
CA VAL A 105 4.39 -10.65 -12.78
C VAL A 105 2.88 -10.76 -12.59
N ARG A 106 2.38 -11.92 -12.20
CA ARG A 106 0.93 -12.24 -12.14
C ARG A 106 0.46 -12.67 -10.77
N ASP A 107 1.36 -13.16 -9.93
CA ASP A 107 1.11 -13.49 -8.52
C ASP A 107 2.32 -13.09 -7.66
N ILE A 108 2.20 -13.20 -6.34
CA ILE A 108 3.22 -12.79 -5.38
C ILE A 108 4.50 -13.61 -5.53
N THR A 109 4.37 -14.85 -6.00
CA THR A 109 5.51 -15.73 -6.26
C THR A 109 6.35 -15.31 -7.47
N ASP A 110 5.81 -14.43 -8.34
CA ASP A 110 6.56 -13.88 -9.47
C ASP A 110 7.41 -12.66 -9.05
N VAL A 111 7.20 -12.13 -7.83
CA VAL A 111 7.99 -11.04 -7.27
C VAL A 111 9.24 -11.62 -6.61
N ALA A 112 10.40 -11.02 -6.89
CA ALA A 112 11.66 -11.48 -6.34
C ALA A 112 11.61 -11.57 -4.81
N GLU A 113 12.22 -12.61 -4.26
CA GLU A 113 12.19 -12.86 -2.81
C GLU A 113 12.78 -11.70 -2.01
N PHE A 114 13.90 -11.14 -2.47
CA PHE A 114 14.53 -10.00 -1.79
C PHE A 114 13.68 -8.73 -1.81
N ASP A 115 12.92 -8.48 -2.88
CA ASP A 115 12.00 -7.33 -2.93
C ASP A 115 10.87 -7.51 -1.90
N ARG A 116 10.32 -8.73 -1.79
CA ARG A 116 9.30 -9.07 -0.78
C ARG A 116 9.84 -8.95 0.65
N LEU A 117 11.07 -9.39 0.88
CA LEU A 117 11.73 -9.28 2.19
C LEU A 117 12.06 -7.83 2.56
N GLU A 118 12.49 -7.00 1.61
CA GLU A 118 12.75 -5.58 1.83
C GLU A 118 11.47 -4.84 2.24
N ILE A 119 10.36 -5.09 1.51
CA ILE A 119 9.04 -4.52 1.84
C ILE A 119 8.59 -4.96 3.24
N GLN A 120 8.66 -6.27 3.52
CA GLN A 120 8.26 -6.81 4.82
C GLN A 120 9.10 -6.18 5.95
N HIS A 121 10.42 -6.14 5.79
CA HIS A 121 11.31 -5.59 6.80
C HIS A 121 11.02 -4.11 7.06
N PHE A 122 10.73 -3.32 6.03
CA PHE A 122 10.33 -1.92 6.20
C PHE A 122 9.14 -1.78 7.13
N PHE A 123 8.04 -2.51 6.87
CA PHE A 123 6.84 -2.40 7.69
C PHE A 123 7.00 -2.95 9.11
N GLU A 124 7.87 -3.94 9.30
CA GLU A 124 8.21 -4.47 10.63
C GLU A 124 8.95 -3.46 11.51
N VAL A 125 9.74 -2.54 10.93
CA VAL A 125 10.67 -1.70 11.71
C VAL A 125 10.44 -0.19 11.60
N TYR A 126 9.71 0.32 10.60
CA TYR A 126 9.67 1.76 10.34
C TYR A 126 9.09 2.59 11.50
N LYS A 127 8.20 1.98 12.30
CA LYS A 127 7.56 2.54 13.50
C LYS A 127 8.33 2.26 14.81
N ASP A 128 9.49 1.59 14.81
CA ASP A 128 10.18 1.14 16.04
C ASP A 128 10.53 2.26 17.05
N LEU A 129 10.75 3.47 16.54
CA LEU A 129 11.09 4.64 17.36
C LEU A 129 9.90 5.56 17.61
N GLU A 130 8.69 5.17 17.19
CA GLU A 130 7.45 5.90 17.44
C GLU A 130 6.83 5.46 18.79
N PRO A 131 6.56 6.40 19.72
CA PRO A 131 6.02 6.04 21.03
C PRO A 131 4.65 5.35 20.94
N GLY A 132 4.55 4.16 21.53
CA GLY A 132 3.27 3.42 21.64
C GLY A 132 2.83 2.72 20.36
N LYS A 133 3.70 2.58 19.36
CA LYS A 133 3.45 1.83 18.13
C LYS A 133 4.02 0.42 18.21
N SER A 134 3.35 -0.53 17.57
CA SER A 134 3.79 -1.93 17.49
C SER A 134 3.25 -2.58 16.23
N VAL A 135 3.99 -3.54 15.69
CA VAL A 135 3.60 -4.31 14.53
C VAL A 135 3.72 -5.79 14.87
N GLU A 136 2.68 -6.57 14.56
CA GLU A 136 2.62 -8.01 14.76
C GLU A 136 2.02 -8.71 13.55
N GLY A 137 2.52 -9.91 13.24
CA GLY A 137 2.09 -10.66 12.06
C GLY A 137 2.61 -10.00 10.78
N ALA A 138 3.37 -10.75 10.00
CA ALA A 138 3.85 -10.29 8.71
C ALA A 138 3.86 -11.49 7.77
N ASN A 139 2.91 -11.53 6.84
CA ASN A 139 2.89 -12.58 5.83
C ASN A 139 2.35 -12.09 4.50
N TRP A 140 2.84 -12.73 3.44
CA TRP A 140 2.39 -12.52 2.08
C TRP A 140 1.25 -13.48 1.74
N VAL A 141 0.25 -12.96 1.03
CA VAL A 141 -0.82 -13.74 0.42
C VAL A 141 -0.94 -13.47 -1.07
N GLY A 142 -1.59 -14.39 -1.79
CA GLY A 142 -1.60 -14.40 -3.25
C GLY A 142 -2.56 -13.40 -3.86
N ARG A 143 -2.53 -13.29 -5.19
CA ARG A 143 -3.39 -12.36 -5.93
C ARG A 143 -4.87 -12.55 -5.62
N VAL A 144 -5.34 -13.79 -5.50
CA VAL A 144 -6.78 -14.09 -5.30
C VAL A 144 -7.30 -13.44 -4.03
N GLU A 145 -6.58 -13.61 -2.92
CA GLU A 145 -6.97 -13.05 -1.62
C GLU A 145 -6.90 -11.52 -1.61
N ALA A 146 -5.96 -10.95 -2.36
CA ALA A 146 -5.84 -9.51 -2.58
C ALA A 146 -7.03 -8.95 -3.38
N GLU A 147 -7.46 -9.64 -4.44
CA GLU A 147 -8.63 -9.24 -5.24
C GLU A 147 -9.93 -9.34 -4.41
N GLU A 148 -10.05 -10.35 -3.55
CA GLU A 148 -11.20 -10.46 -2.63
C GLU A 148 -11.23 -9.32 -1.60
N GLU A 149 -10.07 -8.89 -1.10
CA GLU A 149 -10.00 -7.76 -0.16
C GLU A 149 -10.45 -6.46 -0.82
N ILE A 150 -10.05 -6.18 -2.07
CA ILE A 150 -10.55 -5.01 -2.82
C ILE A 150 -12.08 -5.04 -2.91
N VAL A 151 -12.68 -6.20 -3.19
CA VAL A 151 -14.14 -6.34 -3.27
C VAL A 151 -14.79 -6.06 -1.91
N ARG A 152 -14.22 -6.58 -0.82
CA ARG A 152 -14.69 -6.30 0.54
C ARG A 152 -14.59 -4.82 0.87
N SER A 153 -13.47 -4.17 0.56
CA SER A 153 -13.26 -2.75 0.84
C SER A 153 -14.18 -1.83 0.04
N ARG A 154 -14.45 -2.16 -1.23
CA ARG A 154 -15.44 -1.41 -2.04
C ARG A 154 -16.85 -1.53 -1.47
N LYS A 155 -17.24 -2.74 -1.08
CA LYS A 155 -18.54 -2.97 -0.45
C LYS A 155 -18.67 -2.18 0.86
N ARG A 156 -17.62 -2.16 1.69
CA ARG A 156 -17.59 -1.34 2.92
C ARG A 156 -17.75 0.14 2.61
N ALA A 157 -17.07 0.67 1.60
CA ALA A 157 -17.20 2.07 1.19
C ALA A 157 -18.65 2.41 0.78
N GLU A 158 -19.27 1.57 -0.07
CA GLU A 158 -20.66 1.73 -0.50
C GLU A 158 -21.65 1.74 0.68
N GLU A 159 -21.47 0.85 1.66
CA GLU A 159 -22.32 0.75 2.84
C GLU A 159 -22.21 1.96 3.78
N HIS A 160 -21.08 2.67 3.76
CA HIS A 160 -20.80 3.84 4.60
C HIS A 160 -20.98 5.17 3.85
N GLY A 161 -21.38 5.13 2.57
CA GLY A 161 -21.66 6.32 1.77
C GLY A 161 -20.42 7.09 1.32
N HIS A 162 -19.28 6.40 1.21
CA HIS A 162 -18.05 6.90 0.62
C HIS A 162 -18.01 6.66 -0.91
#